data_AF-A0A934GZ60-F1
#
_entry.id   AF-A0A934GZ60-F1
#
_cell.length_a   1.000
_cell.length_b   1.000
_cell.length_c   1.000
_cell.angle_alpha   90.00
_cell.angle_beta   90.00
_cell.angle_gamma   90.00
#
_symmetry.space_group_name_H-M   'P 1'
#
loop_
_entity.id
_entity.type
_entity.pdbx_description
1 polymer ?
#
loop_
_entity_poly.entity_id
_entity_poly.type
_entity_poly.pdbx_seq_one_letter_code
_entity_poly.pdbx_strand_id
1 'polypeptide(L)'
;MNTLSKATTVQIFPDDFTYHDIRKRWSELMRSAEKHNLWAAHHLLYLALMGKDWRKSFRFFTNQHKLDNGAFHVWGLFRATSALHMASREEELLAPFNGLVTPVMLQQIRQLIPAPNAYKLLPEQFMDGQFPFDAYSVPAEPWIG
;
A
#
# COMPACT_ATOMS: atom_id res chain seq x y z
N MET A 1 11.63 4.19 -8.48
CA MET A 1 10.76 5.39 -8.46
C MET A 1 9.41 4.95 -7.95
N ASN A 2 9.05 5.27 -6.69
CA ASN A 2 7.97 4.58 -5.95
C ASN A 2 6.66 5.38 -5.88
N THR A 3 6.69 6.60 -6.41
CA THR A 3 5.52 7.45 -6.65
C THR A 3 5.02 7.16 -8.06
N LEU A 4 3.74 6.85 -8.20
CA LEU A 4 3.12 6.83 -9.52
C LEU A 4 3.12 8.26 -10.05
N SER A 5 3.58 8.45 -11.29
CA SER A 5 3.58 9.79 -11.88
C SER A 5 2.14 10.30 -11.94
N LYS A 6 1.95 11.62 -11.81
CA LYS A 6 0.62 12.23 -11.93
C LYS A 6 -0.05 11.85 -13.27
N ALA A 7 0.75 11.75 -14.33
CA ALA A 7 0.30 11.28 -15.65
C ALA A 7 -0.22 9.83 -15.61
N THR A 8 0.45 8.94 -14.89
CA THR A 8 0.03 7.54 -14.72
C THR A 8 -1.26 7.45 -13.91
N THR A 9 -1.42 8.23 -12.85
CA THR A 9 -2.64 8.20 -12.03
C THR A 9 -3.85 8.76 -12.74
N VAL A 10 -3.68 9.78 -13.59
CA VAL A 10 -4.79 10.34 -14.38
C VAL A 10 -5.39 9.29 -15.33
N GLN A 11 -4.56 8.40 -15.89
CA GLN A 11 -5.01 7.32 -16.78
C GLN A 11 -5.86 6.24 -16.09
N ILE A 12 -5.87 6.20 -14.75
CA ILE A 12 -6.66 5.23 -13.99
C ILE A 12 -8.11 5.71 -13.84
N PHE A 13 -8.35 7.02 -13.84
CA PHE A 13 -9.68 7.58 -13.63
C PHE A 13 -10.44 7.69 -14.96
N PRO A 14 -11.74 7.32 -14.98
CA PRO A 14 -12.56 7.49 -16.17
C PRO A 14 -12.85 8.98 -16.48
N ASP A 15 -12.84 9.82 -15.45
CA ASP A 15 -13.09 11.26 -15.53
C ASP A 15 -12.45 12.01 -14.35
N ASP A 16 -12.40 13.34 -14.45
CA ASP A 16 -11.81 14.21 -13.42
C ASP A 16 -12.62 14.24 -12.11
N PHE A 17 -13.93 13.96 -12.15
CA PHE A 17 -14.78 13.98 -10.96
C PHE A 17 -14.51 12.78 -10.05
N THR A 18 -14.21 11.62 -10.63
CA THR A 18 -13.91 10.39 -9.90
C THR A 18 -12.75 10.58 -8.91
N TYR A 19 -11.72 11.33 -9.31
CA TYR A 19 -10.60 11.67 -8.42
C TYR A 19 -11.07 12.44 -7.17
N HIS A 20 -11.93 13.45 -7.38
CA HIS A 20 -12.46 14.28 -6.31
C HIS A 20 -13.41 13.50 -5.39
N ASP A 21 -14.25 12.64 -5.96
CA ASP A 21 -15.20 11.82 -5.22
C ASP A 21 -14.51 10.78 -4.35
N ILE A 22 -13.47 10.11 -4.85
CA ILE A 22 -12.65 9.19 -4.05
C ILE A 22 -11.99 9.93 -2.89
N ARG A 23 -11.45 11.12 -3.14
CA ARG A 23 -10.83 11.94 -2.08
C ARG A 23 -11.85 12.35 -1.03
N LYS A 24 -13.06 12.74 -1.43
CA LYS A 24 -14.16 13.10 -0.54
C LYS A 24 -14.58 11.89 0.29
N ARG A 25 -14.87 10.75 -0.35
CA ARG A 25 -15.25 9.50 0.32
C ARG A 25 -14.19 9.05 1.32
N TRP A 26 -12.90 9.13 0.96
CA TRP A 26 -11.82 8.81 1.88
C TRP A 26 -11.81 9.71 3.11
N SER A 27 -12.03 11.03 2.93
CA SER A 27 -12.14 11.95 4.07
C SER A 27 -13.33 11.65 4.97
N GLU A 28 -14.46 11.19 4.41
CA GLU A 28 -15.64 10.79 5.17
C GLU A 28 -15.36 9.51 5.98
N LEU A 29 -14.77 8.49 5.34
CA LEU A 29 -14.35 7.24 5.99
C LEU A 29 -13.44 7.51 7.19
N MET A 30 -12.42 8.36 7.03
CA MET A 30 -11.46 8.67 8.10
C MET A 30 -12.09 9.43 9.28
N ARG A 31 -13.26 10.06 9.08
CA ARG A 31 -14.01 10.79 10.13
C ARG A 31 -15.14 9.96 10.74
N SER A 32 -15.50 8.82 10.14
CA SER A 32 -16.58 7.96 10.62
C SER A 32 -16.06 6.83 11.51
N ALA A 33 -17.00 6.04 12.06
CA ALA A 33 -16.67 4.81 12.78
C ALA A 33 -16.10 3.72 11.85
N GLU A 34 -16.35 3.80 10.53
CA GLU A 34 -15.86 2.83 9.54
C GLU A 34 -14.33 2.81 9.45
N LYS A 35 -13.63 3.86 9.90
CA LYS A 35 -12.15 3.89 9.94
C LYS A 35 -11.55 2.70 10.68
N HIS A 36 -12.28 2.13 11.65
CA HIS A 36 -11.82 0.97 12.42
C HIS A 36 -11.89 -0.35 11.64
N ASN A 37 -12.65 -0.37 10.54
CA ASN A 37 -12.71 -1.50 9.62
C ASN A 37 -11.64 -1.40 8.52
N LEU A 38 -10.96 -0.26 8.41
CA LEU A 38 -9.91 -0.07 7.41
C LEU A 38 -8.61 -0.72 7.87
N TRP A 39 -8.11 -1.66 7.08
CA TRP A 39 -6.74 -2.15 7.19
C TRP A 39 -5.76 -1.44 6.25
N ALA A 40 -4.48 -1.77 6.40
CA ALA A 40 -3.38 -1.15 5.68
C ALA A 40 -3.47 -1.21 4.14
N ALA A 41 -4.10 -2.23 3.56
CA ALA A 41 -4.29 -2.30 2.11
C ALA A 41 -5.27 -1.25 1.57
N HIS A 42 -6.27 -0.80 2.35
CA HIS A 42 -7.14 0.31 1.96
C HIS A 42 -6.36 1.62 1.87
N HIS A 43 -5.49 1.86 2.86
CA HIS A 43 -4.59 3.02 2.86
C HIS A 43 -3.63 2.97 1.68
N LEU A 44 -3.02 1.81 1.40
CA LEU A 44 -2.16 1.60 0.25
C LEU A 44 -2.88 1.93 -1.06
N LEU A 45 -4.07 1.36 -1.28
CA LEU A 45 -4.89 1.59 -2.47
C LEU A 45 -5.22 3.08 -2.64
N TYR A 46 -5.67 3.74 -1.57
CA TYR A 46 -5.95 5.18 -1.60
C TYR A 46 -4.70 6.00 -1.96
N LEU A 47 -3.56 5.75 -1.30
CA LEU A 47 -2.32 6.49 -1.56
C LEU A 47 -1.84 6.29 -3.00
N ALA A 48 -1.96 5.08 -3.53
CA ALA A 48 -1.61 4.76 -4.91
C ALA A 48 -2.50 5.51 -5.91
N LEU A 49 -3.82 5.49 -5.70
CA LEU A 49 -4.77 6.24 -6.53
C LEU A 49 -4.47 7.75 -6.51
N MET A 50 -4.05 8.29 -5.36
CA MET A 50 -3.70 9.70 -5.22
C MET A 50 -2.31 10.06 -5.76
N GLY A 51 -1.55 9.10 -6.30
CA GLY A 51 -0.19 9.32 -6.78
C GLY A 51 0.77 9.73 -5.68
N LYS A 52 0.49 9.32 -4.44
CA LYS A 52 1.35 9.58 -3.29
C LYS A 52 2.40 8.49 -3.15
N ASP A 53 3.52 8.84 -2.51
CA ASP A 53 4.52 7.84 -2.12
C ASP A 53 3.94 6.94 -1.02
N TRP A 54 3.42 5.80 -1.43
CA TRP A 54 2.77 4.86 -0.53
C TRP A 54 3.78 4.17 0.39
N ARG A 55 5.06 4.02 0.00
CA ARG A 55 6.08 3.38 0.84
C ARG A 55 6.34 4.18 2.11
N LYS A 56 6.45 5.50 1.98
CA LYS A 56 6.71 6.43 3.10
C LYS A 56 5.59 6.49 4.13
N SER A 57 4.40 6.00 3.79
CA SER A 57 3.24 6.05 4.68
C SER A 57 3.18 4.87 5.67
N PHE A 58 4.07 3.89 5.51
CA PHE A 58 4.16 2.74 6.41
C PHE A 58 5.26 2.97 7.44
N ARG A 59 4.89 2.92 8.72
CA ARG A 59 5.86 2.99 9.81
C ARG A 59 6.67 1.70 9.86
N PHE A 60 7.98 1.85 10.09
CA PHE A 60 8.85 0.73 10.37
C PHE A 60 8.44 0.00 11.64
N PHE A 61 8.49 -1.32 11.59
CA PHE A 61 8.26 -2.22 12.70
C PHE A 61 9.50 -2.19 13.61
N THR A 62 9.35 -1.78 14.87
CA THR A 62 10.48 -1.57 15.79
C THR A 62 10.51 -2.55 16.97
N ASN A 63 9.57 -3.49 17.07
CA ASN A 63 9.55 -4.45 18.17
C ASN A 63 10.64 -5.51 17.95
N GLN A 64 11.72 -5.39 18.74
CA GLN A 64 12.93 -6.18 18.63
C GLN A 64 12.66 -7.68 18.74
N HIS A 65 11.85 -8.12 19.71
CA HIS A 65 11.54 -9.54 19.88
C HIS A 65 10.95 -10.17 18.61
N LYS A 66 10.13 -9.46 17.81
CA LYS A 66 9.65 -10.04 16.55
C LYS A 66 10.70 -10.00 15.44
N LEU A 67 11.54 -8.96 15.42
CA LEU A 67 12.65 -8.86 14.46
C LEU A 67 13.64 -10.01 14.67
N ASP A 68 13.96 -10.32 15.93
CA ASP A 68 14.81 -11.46 16.31
C ASP A 68 14.20 -12.80 15.87
N ASN A 69 12.86 -12.87 15.77
CA ASN A 69 12.11 -14.02 15.27
C ASN A 69 11.84 -13.98 13.75
N GLY A 70 12.61 -13.19 12.99
CA GLY A 70 12.56 -13.16 11.52
C GLY A 70 11.53 -12.20 10.93
N ALA A 71 10.92 -11.32 11.73
CA ALA A 71 10.18 -10.20 11.18
C ALA A 71 11.13 -9.16 10.56
N PHE A 72 10.60 -8.28 9.71
CA PHE A 72 11.35 -7.21 9.06
C PHE A 72 10.66 -5.86 9.22
N HIS A 73 11.39 -4.76 9.08
CA HIS A 73 10.90 -3.43 9.43
C HIS A 73 9.71 -3.00 8.57
N VAL A 74 9.57 -3.44 7.31
CA VAL A 74 8.40 -3.10 6.47
C VAL A 74 7.31 -4.18 6.47
N TRP A 75 7.23 -5.04 7.48
CA TRP A 75 6.25 -6.13 7.53
C TRP A 75 4.81 -5.68 7.25
N GLY A 76 4.42 -4.50 7.76
CA GLY A 76 3.11 -3.91 7.49
C GLY A 76 2.89 -3.59 6.00
N LEU A 77 3.91 -3.06 5.33
CA LEU A 77 3.86 -2.77 3.90
C LEU A 77 3.77 -4.04 3.08
N PHE A 78 4.59 -5.04 3.41
CA PHE A 78 4.55 -6.34 2.72
C PHE A 78 3.17 -7.00 2.82
N ARG A 79 2.55 -6.99 4.00
CA ARG A 79 1.19 -7.50 4.18
C ARG A 79 0.16 -6.69 3.39
N ALA A 80 0.30 -5.37 3.33
CA ALA A 80 -0.60 -4.51 2.57
C ALA A 80 -0.50 -4.76 1.07
N THR A 81 0.71 -4.86 0.52
CA THR A 81 0.92 -5.21 -0.89
C THR A 81 0.40 -6.62 -1.17
N SER A 82 0.69 -7.60 -0.31
CA SER A 82 0.14 -8.95 -0.49
C SER A 82 -1.40 -8.93 -0.54
N ALA A 83 -2.05 -8.24 0.40
CA ALA A 83 -3.52 -8.16 0.45
C ALA A 83 -4.12 -7.41 -0.76
N LEU A 84 -3.45 -6.37 -1.27
CA LEU A 84 -3.86 -5.66 -2.49
C LEU A 84 -4.00 -6.62 -3.70
N HIS A 85 -3.11 -7.62 -3.79
CA HIS A 85 -3.07 -8.59 -4.87
C HIS A 85 -3.91 -9.86 -4.64
N MET A 86 -4.53 -10.02 -3.47
CA MET A 86 -5.36 -11.19 -3.17
C MET A 86 -6.76 -11.04 -3.80
N ALA A 87 -7.03 -11.82 -4.85
CA ALA A 87 -8.35 -11.85 -5.49
C ALA A 87 -9.49 -12.21 -4.52
N SER A 88 -9.23 -13.10 -3.56
CA SER A 88 -10.22 -13.50 -2.55
C SER A 88 -10.62 -12.39 -1.55
N ARG A 89 -9.91 -11.25 -1.55
CA ARG A 89 -10.21 -10.09 -0.70
C ARG A 89 -10.65 -8.86 -1.51
N GLU A 90 -10.89 -9.02 -2.80
CA GLU A 90 -11.19 -7.91 -3.68
C GLU A 90 -12.46 -7.17 -3.27
N GLU A 91 -13.54 -7.90 -2.99
CA GLU A 91 -14.81 -7.30 -2.56
C GLU A 91 -14.64 -6.49 -1.26
N GLU A 92 -14.00 -7.10 -0.25
CA GLU A 92 -13.74 -6.44 1.03
C GLU A 92 -12.85 -5.20 0.89
N LEU A 93 -11.86 -5.26 0.00
CA LEU A 93 -10.96 -4.14 -0.29
C LEU A 93 -11.66 -2.97 -1.01
N LEU A 94 -12.63 -3.26 -1.88
CA LEU A 94 -13.35 -2.26 -2.65
C LEU A 94 -14.58 -1.70 -1.91
N ALA A 95 -15.18 -2.48 -1.01
CA ALA A 95 -16.41 -2.13 -0.31
C ALA A 95 -16.40 -0.73 0.32
N PRO A 96 -15.32 -0.25 1.00
CA PRO A 96 -15.32 1.08 1.58
C PRO A 96 -15.48 2.23 0.58
N PHE A 97 -15.14 2.00 -0.70
CA PHE A 97 -15.20 3.02 -1.74
C PHE A 97 -16.56 3.13 -2.42
N ASN A 98 -17.57 2.33 -2.03
CA ASN A 98 -18.95 2.42 -2.52
C ASN A 98 -19.05 2.44 -4.05
N GLY A 99 -18.23 1.64 -4.75
CA GLY A 99 -18.21 1.57 -6.21
C GLY A 99 -17.42 2.67 -6.93
N LEU A 100 -16.90 3.67 -6.21
CA LEU A 100 -16.04 4.71 -6.79
C LEU A 100 -14.68 4.16 -7.25
N VAL A 101 -14.20 3.11 -6.59
CA VAL A 101 -13.02 2.35 -7.05
C VAL A 101 -13.52 1.05 -7.64
N THR A 102 -13.28 0.86 -8.94
CA THR A 102 -13.76 -0.30 -9.69
C THR A 102 -12.72 -1.43 -9.70
N PRO A 103 -13.12 -2.67 -10.01
CA PRO A 103 -12.17 -3.77 -10.25
C PRO A 103 -11.14 -3.46 -11.35
N VAL A 104 -11.53 -2.70 -12.38
CA VAL A 104 -10.62 -2.28 -13.46
C VAL A 104 -9.53 -1.35 -12.92
N MET A 105 -9.90 -0.35 -12.11
CA MET A 105 -8.93 0.55 -11.48
C MET A 105 -7.99 -0.19 -10.54
N LEU A 106 -8.53 -1.13 -9.75
CA LEU A 106 -7.72 -1.99 -8.89
C LEU A 106 -6.73 -2.82 -9.70
N GLN A 107 -7.14 -3.37 -10.84
CA GLN A 107 -6.27 -4.13 -11.71
C GLN A 107 -5.15 -3.27 -12.29
N GLN A 108 -5.43 -2.03 -12.70
CA GLN A 108 -4.40 -1.08 -13.13
C GLN A 108 -3.41 -0.77 -11.99
N ILE A 109 -3.91 -0.55 -10.77
CA ILE A 109 -3.06 -0.33 -9.59
C ILE A 109 -2.18 -1.55 -9.30
N ARG A 110 -2.72 -2.77 -9.41
CA ARG A 110 -1.96 -4.03 -9.25
C ARG A 110 -0.85 -4.17 -10.30
N GLN A 111 -0.99 -3.61 -11.50
CA GLN A 111 0.10 -3.64 -12.48
C GLN A 111 1.26 -2.70 -12.11
N LEU A 112 0.98 -1.69 -11.30
CA LEU A 112 1.93 -0.64 -10.93
C LEU A 112 2.58 -0.87 -9.57
N ILE A 113 1.94 -1.66 -8.70
CA ILE A 113 2.44 -2.01 -7.38
C ILE A 113 3.03 -3.42 -7.42
N PRO A 114 4.23 -3.64 -6.84
CA PRO A 114 4.80 -4.98 -6.79
C PRO A 114 3.99 -5.91 -5.88
N ALA A 115 3.92 -7.18 -6.29
CA ALA A 115 3.36 -8.28 -5.50
C ALA A 115 4.49 -9.16 -4.91
N PRO A 116 5.25 -8.69 -3.90
CA PRO A 116 6.34 -9.48 -3.36
C PRO A 116 5.78 -10.78 -2.74
N ASN A 117 6.35 -11.91 -3.14
CA ASN A 117 6.02 -13.21 -2.57
C ASN A 117 7.18 -13.70 -1.70
N ALA A 118 7.07 -13.51 -0.38
CA ALA A 118 8.11 -13.89 0.58
C ALA A 118 8.54 -15.36 0.50
N TYR A 119 7.65 -16.27 0.08
CA TYR A 119 7.96 -17.69 -0.03
C TYR A 119 8.76 -18.06 -1.27
N LYS A 120 8.87 -17.14 -2.24
CA LYS A 120 9.69 -17.32 -3.46
C LYS A 120 11.03 -16.59 -3.38
N LEU A 121 11.29 -15.89 -2.28
CA LEU A 121 12.51 -15.12 -2.11
C LEU A 121 13.64 -16.05 -1.67
N LEU A 122 14.70 -16.06 -2.46
CA LEU A 122 15.93 -16.79 -2.14
C LEU A 122 16.82 -15.96 -1.22
N PRO A 123 17.67 -16.58 -0.36
CA PRO A 123 18.57 -15.87 0.55
C PRO A 123 19.44 -14.80 -0.14
N GLU A 124 19.83 -15.02 -1.39
CA GLU A 124 20.68 -14.10 -2.15
C GLU A 124 19.95 -12.82 -2.59
N GLN A 125 18.62 -12.82 -2.53
CA GLN A 125 17.80 -11.66 -2.90
C GLN A 125 17.63 -10.67 -1.73
N PHE A 126 18.08 -11.03 -0.53
CA PHE A 126 18.09 -10.16 0.65
C PHE A 126 19.27 -9.18 0.58
N MET A 127 19.21 -8.22 -0.36
CA MET A 127 20.23 -7.17 -0.52
C MET A 127 19.74 -5.84 0.08
N ASP A 128 20.63 -5.16 0.80
CA ASP A 128 20.38 -3.79 1.28
C ASP A 128 20.07 -2.85 0.11
N GLY A 129 19.01 -2.03 0.27
CA GLY A 129 18.61 -1.02 -0.71
C GLY A 129 17.82 -1.53 -1.93
N GLN A 130 17.40 -2.80 -1.96
CA GLN A 130 16.40 -3.29 -2.93
C GLN A 130 15.09 -3.72 -2.28
N PHE A 131 13.96 -3.15 -2.71
CA PHE A 131 12.63 -3.57 -2.24
C PHE A 131 12.36 -5.04 -2.59
N PRO A 132 11.77 -5.85 -1.68
CA PRO A 132 11.21 -5.47 -0.37
C PRO A 132 12.23 -5.39 0.77
N PHE A 133 13.52 -5.60 0.51
CA PHE A 133 14.59 -5.79 1.48
C PHE A 133 15.30 -4.53 1.97
N ASP A 134 14.96 -3.35 1.42
CA ASP A 134 15.12 -2.03 2.10
C ASP A 134 14.63 -2.05 3.56
N ALA A 135 13.79 -3.04 3.88
CA ALA A 135 13.17 -3.32 5.16
C ALA A 135 14.03 -4.00 6.22
N TYR A 136 15.20 -4.52 5.85
CA TYR A 136 16.12 -5.11 6.82
C TYR A 136 17.19 -4.10 7.24
N SER A 137 17.38 -3.05 6.46
CA SER A 137 18.26 -1.94 6.77
C SER A 137 17.58 -1.01 7.80
N VAL A 138 18.23 -0.79 8.94
CA VAL A 138 17.83 0.29 9.87
C VAL A 138 18.04 1.61 9.11
N PRO A 139 17.02 2.49 8.99
CA PRO A 139 17.23 3.77 8.34
C PRO A 139 18.36 4.52 9.07
N ALA A 140 19.33 5.04 8.30
CA ALA A 140 20.52 5.71 8.84
C ALA A 140 20.19 6.92 9.73
N GLU A 141 18.96 7.44 9.64
CA GLU A 141 18.44 8.47 10.55
C GLU A 141 17.10 8.02 11.16
N PRO A 142 16.91 8.18 12.48
CA PRO A 142 15.59 8.10 13.08
C PRO A 142 14.73 9.22 12.49
N TRP A 143 13.58 8.84 11.91
CA TRP A 143 12.60 9.81 11.43
C TRP A 143 12.18 10.75 12.57
N ILE A 144 12.55 12.03 12.45
CA ILE A 144 11.97 13.12 13.23
C ILE A 144 10.63 13.43 12.56
N GLY A 145 9.54 12.94 13.15
CA GLY A 145 8.18 13.30 12.77
C GLY A 145 7.81 14.69 13.25
#